data_AF-A0A401TA09-F1
#
_entry.id   AF-A0A401TA09-F1
#
_cell.length_a   1.000
_cell.length_b   1.000
_cell.length_c   1.000
_cell.angle_alpha   90.00
_cell.angle_beta   90.00
_cell.angle_gamma   90.00
#
_symmetry.space_group_name_H-M   'P 1'
#
loop_
_entity.id
_entity.type
_entity.pdbx_description
1 polymer ?
#
loop_
_entity_poly.entity_id
_entity_poly.type
_entity_poly.pdbx_seq_one_letter_code
_entity_poly.pdbx_strand_id
1 'polypeptide(L)'
;CVHAWDGEVRVHAWAGEVHVHAWAGEVRVHAWDGEVRVHAWAGEVRVHAWDGEVCVHVWDGEVCVHAWDGEVRIRAWDGEVRVHAWDGEVCVHVWDGEVRVHAWAGEVRVHAWDGEVRIRAWDGEIRVHAWDGEVCVHVWDGEVCVHAWDGEVRIRAWDGEICVHAWDGEVCVHAWDGVGLWCK
;
A
#
# COMPACT_ATOMS: atom_id res chain seq x y z
N CYS A 1 12.21 21.70 3.14
CA CYS A 1 10.93 21.82 2.42
C CYS A 1 11.17 22.24 0.97
N VAL A 2 10.46 21.66 0.01
CA VAL A 2 10.48 22.01 -1.42
C VAL A 2 9.06 22.25 -1.88
N HIS A 3 8.83 23.30 -2.67
CA HIS A 3 7.52 23.63 -3.25
C HIS A 3 7.68 23.76 -4.76
N ALA A 4 6.87 23.04 -5.53
CA ALA A 4 6.87 23.09 -6.98
C ALA A 4 5.43 23.25 -7.51
N TRP A 5 5.29 24.05 -8.56
CA TRP A 5 4.00 24.24 -9.21
C TRP A 5 3.82 23.30 -10.41
N ASP A 6 4.89 23.08 -11.16
CA ASP A 6 4.98 22.11 -12.24
C ASP A 6 6.41 21.54 -12.35
N GLY A 7 6.60 20.63 -13.30
CA GLY A 7 7.91 20.10 -13.65
C GLY A 7 8.38 18.94 -12.76
N GLU A 8 9.69 18.78 -12.64
CA GLU A 8 10.31 17.67 -11.92
C GLU A 8 11.00 18.16 -10.63
N VAL A 9 10.68 17.52 -9.51
CA VAL A 9 11.33 17.72 -8.22
C VAL A 9 12.17 16.48 -7.91
N ARG A 10 13.47 16.66 -7.66
CA ARG A 10 14.35 15.61 -7.16
C ARG A 10 14.96 16.00 -5.82
N VAL A 11 14.82 15.15 -4.82
CA VAL A 11 15.41 15.35 -3.49
C VAL A 11 16.23 14.12 -3.11
N HIS A 12 17.44 14.36 -2.61
CA HIS A 12 18.29 13.34 -2.00
C HIS A 12 18.61 13.78 -0.58
N ALA A 13 18.27 12.96 0.41
CA ALA A 13 18.51 13.21 1.82
C ALA A 13 19.24 12.02 2.45
N TRP A 14 20.28 12.31 3.23
CA TRP A 14 21.03 11.27 3.93
C TRP A 14 20.49 11.03 5.35
N ALA A 15 19.97 12.07 6.00
CA ALA A 15 19.33 12.00 7.30
C ALA A 15 18.34 13.16 7.46
N GLY A 16 17.35 13.00 8.34
CA GLY A 16 16.45 14.07 8.77
C GLY A 16 15.13 14.13 7.99
N GLU A 17 14.51 15.30 7.94
CA GLU A 17 13.15 15.44 7.41
C GLU A 17 13.13 16.06 6.00
N VAL A 18 12.40 15.42 5.09
CA VAL A 18 12.08 15.91 3.75
C VAL A 18 10.60 16.22 3.67
N HIS A 19 10.27 17.45 3.29
CA HIS A 19 8.88 17.88 3.04
C HIS A 19 8.78 18.41 1.62
N VAL A 20 7.92 17.83 0.78
CA VAL A 20 7.69 18.25 -0.61
C VAL A 20 6.21 18.56 -0.82
N HIS A 21 5.93 19.72 -1.41
CA HIS A 21 4.60 20.08 -1.91
C HIS A 21 4.68 20.31 -3.41
N ALA A 22 3.92 19.54 -4.19
CA ALA A 22 3.85 19.67 -5.63
C ALA A 22 2.41 19.88 -6.09
N TRP A 23 2.19 20.82 -7.01
CA TRP A 23 0.87 21.01 -7.62
C TRP A 23 0.67 20.09 -8.83
N ALA A 24 1.65 20.01 -9.71
CA ALA A 24 1.66 19.08 -10.83
C ALA A 24 3.09 18.59 -11.12
N GLY A 25 3.21 17.46 -11.83
CA GLY A 25 4.47 16.97 -12.36
C GLY A 25 5.01 15.75 -11.62
N GLU A 26 6.33 15.59 -11.61
CA GLU A 26 6.99 14.40 -11.06
C GLU A 26 7.79 14.75 -9.80
N VAL A 27 7.58 14.00 -8.71
CA VAL A 27 8.36 14.10 -7.48
C VAL A 27 9.15 12.81 -7.28
N ARG A 28 10.47 12.93 -7.17
CA ARG A 28 11.37 11.83 -6.80
C ARG A 28 12.11 12.16 -5.52
N VAL A 29 11.96 11.32 -4.50
CA VAL A 29 12.69 11.44 -3.24
C VAL A 29 13.51 10.18 -2.99
N HIS A 30 14.79 10.36 -2.68
CA HIS A 30 15.66 9.31 -2.15
C HIS A 30 16.10 9.71 -0.74
N ALA A 31 15.68 8.96 0.27
CA ALA A 31 16.01 9.17 1.66
C ALA A 31 16.73 7.94 2.23
N TRP A 32 17.81 8.17 2.97
CA TRP A 32 18.55 7.09 3.63
C TRP A 32 18.08 6.85 5.06
N ASP A 33 17.82 7.91 5.81
CA ASP A 33 17.34 7.84 7.20
C ASP A 33 16.45 9.07 7.48
N GLY A 34 15.37 8.88 8.23
CA GLY A 34 14.47 9.93 8.69
C GLY A 34 13.10 9.92 8.03
N GLU A 35 12.47 11.09 7.93
CA GLU A 35 11.06 11.21 7.54
C GLU A 35 10.90 11.87 6.17
N VAL A 36 10.06 11.30 5.32
CA VAL A 36 9.66 11.85 4.03
C VAL A 36 8.15 12.14 4.04
N ARG A 37 7.78 13.41 3.88
CA ARG A 37 6.40 13.83 3.64
C ARG A 37 6.25 14.42 2.24
N VAL A 38 5.37 13.85 1.43
CA VAL A 38 5.03 14.37 0.09
C VAL A 38 3.55 14.65 0.00
N HIS A 39 3.20 15.87 -0.39
CA HIS A 39 1.84 16.26 -0.78
C HIS A 39 1.84 16.65 -2.25
N ALA A 40 1.15 15.89 -3.09
CA ALA A 40 0.97 16.18 -4.51
C ALA A 40 -0.51 16.38 -4.84
N TRP A 41 -0.81 17.39 -5.65
CA TRP A 41 -2.16 17.56 -6.19
C TRP A 41 -2.37 16.69 -7.44
N ALA A 42 -1.47 16.76 -8.41
CA ALA A 42 -1.51 15.90 -9.59
C ALA A 42 -0.12 15.37 -9.96
N GLY A 43 -0.07 14.18 -10.56
CA GLY A 43 1.12 13.65 -11.22
C GLY A 43 1.71 12.41 -10.55
N GLU A 44 3.04 12.26 -10.64
CA GLU A 44 3.72 11.03 -10.20
C GLU A 44 4.62 11.30 -8.98
N VAL A 45 4.49 10.47 -7.95
CA VAL A 45 5.33 10.49 -6.76
C VAL A 45 6.10 9.17 -6.65
N ARG A 46 7.44 9.25 -6.68
CA ARG A 46 8.33 8.13 -6.41
C ARG A 46 9.17 8.40 -5.17
N VAL A 47 9.10 7.49 -4.20
CA VAL A 47 9.92 7.57 -2.98
C VAL A 47 10.72 6.30 -2.82
N HIS A 48 12.02 6.44 -2.61
CA HIS A 48 12.91 5.38 -2.15
C HIS A 48 13.41 5.74 -0.76
N ALA A 49 13.03 4.96 0.25
CA ALA A 49 13.44 5.13 1.64
C ALA A 49 14.19 3.89 2.12
N TRP A 50 15.32 4.09 2.79
CA TRP A 50 16.09 3.00 3.37
C TRP A 50 15.69 2.71 4.82
N ASP A 51 15.56 3.74 5.65
CA ASP A 51 15.10 3.63 7.03
C ASP A 51 14.24 4.86 7.38
N GLY A 52 13.17 4.66 8.15
CA GLY A 52 12.29 5.72 8.67
C GLY A 52 10.85 5.73 8.14
N GLU A 53 10.22 6.90 8.16
CA GLU A 53 8.78 7.05 7.86
C GLU A 53 8.55 7.76 6.51
N VAL A 54 7.65 7.21 5.69
CA VAL A 54 7.21 7.79 4.42
C VAL A 54 5.71 8.08 4.49
N CYS A 55 5.34 9.35 4.45
CA CYS A 55 3.96 9.80 4.33
C CYS A 55 3.72 10.45 2.95
N VAL A 56 2.83 9.88 2.15
CA VAL A 56 2.47 10.40 0.82
C VAL A 56 0.96 10.68 0.75
N HIS A 57 0.62 11.89 0.32
CA HIS A 57 -0.75 12.29 0.03
C HIS A 57 -0.86 12.76 -1.41
N VAL A 58 -1.66 12.08 -2.23
CA VAL A 58 -1.90 12.43 -3.63
C VAL A 58 -3.39 12.62 -3.89
N TRP A 59 -3.76 13.67 -4.62
CA TRP A 59 -5.14 13.86 -5.04
C TRP A 59 -5.44 13.12 -6.35
N ASP A 60 -4.60 13.24 -7.37
CA ASP A 60 -4.76 12.55 -8.65
C ASP A 60 -3.40 12.08 -9.18
N GLY A 61 -3.23 10.78 -9.40
CA GLY A 61 -2.09 10.24 -10.13
C GLY A 61 -1.42 9.02 -9.49
N GLU A 62 -0.14 8.82 -9.78
CA GLU A 62 0.57 7.58 -9.46
C GLU A 62 1.52 7.75 -8.27
N VAL A 63 1.50 6.80 -7.35
CA VAL A 63 2.43 6.72 -6.21
C VAL A 63 3.20 5.42 -6.28
N CYS A 64 4.53 5.50 -6.29
CA CYS A 64 5.42 4.35 -6.16
C CYS A 64 6.37 4.53 -4.97
N VAL A 65 6.27 3.68 -3.96
CA VAL A 65 7.15 3.70 -2.78
C VAL A 65 7.96 2.40 -2.71
N HIS A 66 9.27 2.54 -2.55
CA HIS A 66 10.17 1.47 -2.18
C HIS A 66 10.73 1.77 -0.79
N ALA A 67 10.39 0.96 0.21
CA ALA A 67 10.87 1.08 1.58
C ALA A 67 11.65 -0.18 1.99
N TRP A 68 12.81 0.01 2.60
CA TRP A 68 13.61 -1.11 3.10
C TRP A 68 13.29 -1.45 4.56
N ASP A 69 13.24 -0.44 5.44
CA ASP A 69 12.81 -0.59 6.83
C ASP A 69 11.99 0.64 7.24
N GLY A 70 11.01 0.45 8.11
CA GLY A 70 10.16 1.51 8.67
C GLY A 70 8.70 1.54 8.21
N GLU A 71 8.07 2.71 8.25
CA GLU A 71 6.62 2.85 8.05
C GLU A 71 6.28 3.61 6.77
N VAL A 72 5.34 3.09 5.98
CA VAL A 72 4.80 3.71 4.77
C VAL A 72 3.32 4.00 4.96
N ARG A 73 2.94 5.27 4.92
CA ARG A 73 1.55 5.75 4.93
C ARG A 73 1.22 6.45 3.63
N ILE A 74 0.23 5.96 2.89
CA ILE A 74 -0.20 6.55 1.63
C ILE A 74 -1.69 6.86 1.69
N ARG A 75 -2.07 8.05 1.25
CA ARG A 75 -3.45 8.43 0.97
C ARG A 75 -3.55 8.92 -0.47
N ALA A 76 -4.31 8.22 -1.30
CA ALA A 76 -4.62 8.65 -2.66
C ALA A 76 -6.13 8.86 -2.81
N TRP A 77 -6.53 9.92 -3.53
CA TRP A 77 -7.93 10.12 -3.87
C TRP A 77 -8.29 9.45 -5.19
N ASP A 78 -7.49 9.64 -6.23
CA ASP A 78 -7.65 8.95 -7.51
C ASP A 78 -6.28 8.50 -8.03
N GLY A 79 -6.19 7.28 -8.56
CA GLY A 79 -5.03 6.76 -9.29
C GLY A 79 -4.43 5.46 -8.75
N GLU A 80 -3.16 5.20 -9.09
CA GLU A 80 -2.49 3.92 -8.78
C GLU A 80 -1.46 4.09 -7.65
N VAL A 81 -1.50 3.19 -6.67
CA VAL A 81 -0.53 3.10 -5.58
C VAL A 81 0.23 1.78 -5.68
N ARG A 82 1.56 1.86 -5.80
CA ARG A 82 2.48 0.72 -5.75
C ARG A 82 3.42 0.85 -4.56
N VAL A 83 3.49 -0.17 -3.73
CA VAL A 83 4.41 -0.24 -2.59
C VAL A 83 5.24 -1.51 -2.64
N HIS A 84 6.55 -1.35 -2.50
CA HIS A 84 7.48 -2.44 -2.26
C HIS A 84 8.13 -2.20 -0.88
N ALA A 85 7.80 -3.03 0.10
CA ALA A 85 8.32 -2.96 1.46
C ALA A 85 9.12 -4.22 1.79
N TRP A 86 10.30 -4.06 2.38
CA TRP A 86 11.11 -5.19 2.82
C TRP A 86 10.80 -5.57 4.28
N ASP A 87 10.78 -4.61 5.20
CA ASP A 87 10.35 -4.80 6.58
C ASP A 87 9.57 -3.57 7.06
N GLY A 88 8.70 -3.75 8.06
CA GLY A 88 7.93 -2.69 8.71
C GLY A 88 6.44 -2.63 8.35
N GLU A 89 5.84 -1.45 8.43
CA GLU A 89 4.39 -1.27 8.33
C GLU A 89 3.99 -0.51 7.06
N VAL A 90 2.98 -1.00 6.35
CA VAL A 90 2.40 -0.36 5.16
C VAL A 90 0.92 -0.08 5.40
N CYS A 91 0.53 1.18 5.41
CA CYS A 91 -0.85 1.63 5.51
C CYS A 91 -1.24 2.43 4.26
N VAL A 92 -2.17 1.90 3.46
CA VAL A 92 -2.64 2.54 2.22
C VAL A 92 -4.14 2.82 2.31
N HIS A 93 -4.53 4.06 2.01
CA HIS A 93 -5.92 4.45 1.83
C HIS A 93 -6.11 4.99 0.40
N VAL A 94 -6.99 4.37 -0.38
CA VAL A 94 -7.35 4.82 -1.73
C VAL A 94 -8.85 4.99 -1.84
N TRP A 95 -9.28 6.10 -2.43
CA TRP A 95 -10.69 6.36 -2.68
C TRP A 95 -11.16 5.75 -4.02
N ASP A 96 -10.43 6.00 -5.11
CA ASP A 96 -10.68 5.37 -6.40
C ASP A 96 -9.34 4.95 -7.03
N GLY A 97 -9.24 3.72 -7.51
CA GLY A 97 -8.11 3.24 -8.31
C GLY A 97 -7.47 1.94 -7.84
N GLU A 98 -6.21 1.73 -8.21
CA GLU A 98 -5.52 0.45 -8.00
C GLU A 98 -4.48 0.51 -6.88
N VAL A 99 -4.45 -0.48 -6.01
CA VAL A 99 -3.42 -0.67 -4.98
C VAL A 99 -2.66 -1.96 -5.25
N ARG A 100 -1.33 -1.87 -5.32
CA ARG A 100 -0.42 -3.03 -5.44
C ARG A 100 0.64 -2.98 -4.36
N VAL A 101 0.61 -3.94 -3.43
CA VAL A 101 1.60 -4.04 -2.36
C VAL A 101 2.39 -5.33 -2.50
N HIS A 102 3.72 -5.21 -2.46
CA HIS A 102 4.66 -6.30 -2.33
C HIS A 102 5.42 -6.12 -1.01
N ALA A 103 5.15 -6.97 -0.03
CA ALA A 103 5.81 -6.97 1.27
C ALA A 103 6.65 -8.23 1.45
N TRP A 104 7.83 -8.10 2.06
CA TRP A 104 8.63 -9.26 2.45
C TRP A 104 8.32 -9.69 3.90
N ALA A 105 8.35 -8.76 4.85
CA ALA A 105 7.90 -8.99 6.22
C ALA A 105 7.13 -7.76 6.74
N GLY A 106 6.33 -7.95 7.80
CA GLY A 106 5.67 -6.87 8.53
C GLY A 106 4.16 -6.81 8.36
N GLU A 107 3.55 -5.64 8.58
CA GLU A 107 2.10 -5.47 8.53
C GLU A 107 1.66 -4.66 7.31
N VAL A 108 0.64 -5.13 6.59
CA VAL A 108 0.01 -4.44 5.47
C VAL A 108 -1.45 -4.17 5.78
N ARG A 109 -1.83 -2.89 5.86
CA ARG A 109 -3.22 -2.43 5.97
C ARG A 109 -3.62 -1.66 4.71
N VAL A 110 -4.69 -2.11 4.05
CA VAL A 110 -5.24 -1.43 2.89
C VAL A 110 -6.71 -1.12 3.10
N HIS A 111 -7.08 0.13 2.88
CA HIS A 111 -8.47 0.59 2.79
C HIS A 111 -8.72 1.12 1.38
N ALA A 112 -9.57 0.45 0.62
CA ALA A 112 -9.97 0.84 -0.73
C ALA A 112 -11.48 1.08 -0.78
N TRP A 113 -11.90 2.20 -1.36
CA TRP A 113 -13.32 2.50 -1.52
C TRP A 113 -13.86 1.97 -2.87
N ASP A 114 -13.19 2.26 -3.97
CA ASP A 114 -13.49 1.69 -5.28
C ASP A 114 -12.19 1.29 -5.99
N GLY A 115 -12.20 0.16 -6.69
CA GLY A 115 -11.10 -0.33 -7.52
C GLY A 115 -10.45 -1.64 -7.06
N GLU A 116 -9.20 -1.86 -7.45
CA GLU A 116 -8.54 -3.17 -7.29
C GLU A 116 -7.42 -3.13 -6.24
N VAL A 117 -7.40 -4.09 -5.32
CA VAL A 117 -6.35 -4.31 -4.34
C VAL A 117 -5.62 -5.62 -4.63
N ARG A 118 -4.33 -5.55 -4.92
CA ARG A 118 -3.44 -6.70 -5.05
C ARG A 118 -2.34 -6.66 -4.00
N ILE A 119 -2.26 -7.69 -3.17
CA ILE A 119 -1.23 -7.81 -2.14
C ILE A 119 -0.47 -9.12 -2.33
N ARG A 120 0.86 -9.04 -2.32
CA ARG A 120 1.74 -10.20 -2.21
C ARG A 120 2.64 -10.01 -0.99
N ALA A 121 2.53 -10.90 -0.02
CA ALA A 121 3.41 -10.91 1.15
C ALA A 121 4.14 -12.24 1.27
N TRP A 122 5.36 -12.20 1.79
CA TRP A 122 6.10 -13.41 2.16
C TRP A 122 5.81 -13.81 3.61
N ASP A 123 5.87 -12.88 4.55
CA ASP A 123 5.55 -13.09 5.96
C ASP A 123 4.80 -11.88 6.54
N GLY A 124 3.97 -12.10 7.56
CA GLY A 124 3.35 -11.05 8.37
C GLY A 124 1.83 -10.94 8.29
N GLU A 125 1.29 -9.81 8.75
CA GLU A 125 -0.15 -9.59 8.89
C GLU A 125 -0.70 -8.73 7.74
N ILE A 126 -1.80 -9.17 7.13
CA ILE A 126 -2.50 -8.43 6.07
C ILE A 126 -3.92 -8.14 6.53
N ARG A 127 -4.32 -6.86 6.50
CA ARG A 127 -5.70 -6.42 6.72
C ARG A 127 -6.19 -5.61 5.54
N VAL A 128 -7.27 -6.04 4.91
CA VAL A 128 -7.89 -5.34 3.78
C VAL A 128 -9.32 -5.00 4.12
N HIS A 129 -9.68 -3.74 3.90
CA HIS A 129 -11.06 -3.26 3.88
C HIS A 129 -11.34 -2.70 2.49
N ALA A 130 -12.18 -3.40 1.73
CA ALA A 130 -12.62 -2.98 0.40
C ALA A 130 -14.13 -2.72 0.41
N TRP A 131 -14.57 -1.62 -0.19
CA TRP A 131 -15.98 -1.30 -0.30
C TRP A 131 -16.57 -1.80 -1.63
N ASP A 132 -15.96 -1.48 -2.76
CA ASP A 132 -16.32 -2.00 -4.08
C ASP A 132 -15.05 -2.39 -4.85
N GLY A 133 -15.15 -3.43 -5.67
CA GLY A 133 -14.08 -3.90 -6.56
C GLY A 133 -13.41 -5.23 -6.17
N GLU A 134 -12.18 -5.44 -6.63
CA GLU A 134 -11.50 -6.74 -6.55
C GLU A 134 -10.38 -6.74 -5.51
N VAL A 135 -10.34 -7.78 -4.66
CA VAL A 135 -9.26 -8.00 -3.69
C VAL A 135 -8.55 -9.32 -3.98
N CYS A 136 -7.28 -9.24 -4.38
CA CYS A 136 -6.41 -10.40 -4.59
C CYS A 136 -5.26 -10.41 -3.59
N VAL A 137 -5.24 -11.36 -2.66
CA VAL A 137 -4.18 -11.53 -1.66
C VAL A 137 -3.43 -12.84 -1.89
N HIS A 138 -2.11 -12.76 -1.95
CA HIS A 138 -1.21 -13.91 -1.97
C HIS A 138 -0.24 -13.80 -0.78
N VAL A 139 -0.29 -14.75 0.14
CA VAL A 139 0.59 -14.79 1.31
C VAL A 139 1.30 -16.14 1.37
N TRP A 140 2.57 -16.13 1.79
CA TRP A 140 3.29 -17.37 2.05
C TRP A 140 3.11 -17.81 3.50
N ASP A 141 3.39 -16.96 4.48
CA ASP A 141 3.14 -17.21 5.90
C ASP A 141 2.51 -15.97 6.56
N GLY A 142 1.68 -16.19 7.59
CA GLY A 142 1.07 -15.12 8.38
C GLY A 142 -0.46 -15.02 8.31
N GLU A 143 -1.00 -13.92 8.83
CA GLU A 143 -2.44 -13.74 9.04
C GLU A 143 -3.06 -12.85 7.97
N VAL A 144 -4.23 -13.21 7.45
CA VAL A 144 -4.97 -12.44 6.45
C VAL A 144 -6.40 -12.19 6.93
N CYS A 145 -6.74 -10.93 7.16
CA CYS A 145 -8.10 -10.49 7.44
C CYS A 145 -8.63 -9.63 6.28
N VAL A 146 -9.69 -10.07 5.59
CA VAL A 146 -10.33 -9.30 4.52
C VAL A 146 -11.78 -9.01 4.87
N HIS A 147 -12.15 -7.74 4.82
CA HIS A 147 -13.52 -7.26 4.87
C HIS A 147 -13.87 -6.65 3.51
N ALA A 148 -14.80 -7.26 2.79
CA ALA A 148 -15.30 -6.78 1.50
C ALA A 148 -16.81 -6.52 1.58
N TRP A 149 -17.26 -5.41 1.01
CA TRP A 149 -18.68 -5.08 0.97
C TRP A 149 -19.34 -5.52 -0.33
N ASP A 150 -18.77 -5.19 -1.48
CA ASP A 150 -19.17 -5.67 -2.81
C ASP A 150 -17.93 -6.02 -3.64
N GLY A 151 -18.07 -6.96 -4.57
CA GLY A 151 -17.02 -7.38 -5.51
C GLY A 151 -16.36 -8.74 -5.23
N GLU A 152 -15.18 -8.99 -5.80
CA GLU A 152 -14.54 -10.32 -5.76
C GLU A 152 -13.37 -10.36 -4.79
N VAL A 153 -13.33 -11.38 -3.91
CA VAL A 153 -12.21 -11.66 -3.02
C VAL A 153 -11.53 -12.97 -3.41
N ARG A 154 -10.25 -12.90 -3.74
CA ARG A 154 -9.39 -14.06 -4.04
C ARG A 154 -8.20 -14.09 -3.11
N ILE A 155 -8.11 -15.13 -2.28
CA ILE A 155 -7.00 -15.30 -1.34
C ILE A 155 -6.27 -16.61 -1.65
N ARG A 156 -4.95 -16.54 -1.72
CA ARG A 156 -4.06 -17.71 -1.75
C ARG A 156 -3.09 -17.63 -0.58
N ALA A 157 -3.18 -18.56 0.36
CA ALA A 157 -2.24 -18.67 1.47
C ALA A 157 -1.56 -20.03 1.47
N TRP A 158 -0.27 -20.04 1.82
CA TRP A 158 0.46 -21.28 2.00
C TRP A 158 0.37 -21.80 3.44
N ASP A 159 0.66 -20.95 4.43
CA ASP A 159 0.50 -21.22 5.86
C ASP A 159 -0.14 -19.99 6.58
N GLY A 160 -0.59 -20.18 7.82
CA GLY A 160 -1.11 -19.12 8.69
C GLY A 160 -2.63 -19.12 8.92
N GLU A 161 -3.23 -17.94 9.09
CA GLU A 161 -4.68 -17.83 9.37
C GLU A 161 -5.37 -16.89 8.38
N ILE A 162 -6.58 -17.24 7.95
CA ILE A 162 -7.40 -16.43 7.05
C ILE A 162 -8.76 -16.20 7.68
N CYS A 163 -9.13 -14.93 7.82
CA CYS A 163 -10.46 -14.47 8.15
C CYS A 163 -11.05 -13.64 6.99
N VAL A 164 -12.20 -14.05 6.44
CA VAL A 164 -12.90 -13.29 5.39
C VAL A 164 -14.31 -12.95 5.83
N HIS A 165 -14.67 -11.68 5.65
CA HIS A 165 -16.00 -11.14 5.87
C HIS A 165 -16.46 -10.48 4.57
N ALA A 166 -17.38 -11.12 3.85
CA ALA A 166 -17.90 -10.58 2.58
C ALA A 166 -19.42 -10.39 2.67
N TRP A 167 -19.92 -9.23 2.23
CA TRP A 167 -21.35 -8.94 2.29
C TRP A 167 -22.08 -9.28 0.99
N ASP A 168 -21.56 -8.80 -0.14
CA ASP A 168 -21.99 -9.16 -1.49
C ASP A 168 -20.77 -9.50 -2.37
N GLY A 169 -20.99 -10.31 -3.39
CA GLY A 169 -19.96 -10.75 -4.33
C GLY A 169 -19.36 -12.15 -4.09
N GLU A 170 -18.26 -12.47 -4.77
CA GLU A 170 -17.68 -13.81 -4.82
C GLU A 170 -16.42 -13.94 -3.97
N VAL A 171 -16.32 -15.00 -3.17
CA VAL A 171 -15.13 -15.29 -2.35
C VAL A 171 -14.52 -16.64 -2.76
N CYS A 172 -13.25 -16.60 -3.19
CA CYS A 172 -12.45 -17.77 -3.51
C CYS A 172 -11.19 -17.81 -2.65
N VAL A 173 -11.10 -18.81 -1.76
CA VAL A 173 -9.90 -19.01 -0.94
C VAL A 173 -9.22 -20.33 -1.27
N HIS A 174 -7.91 -20.26 -1.54
CA HIS A 174 -7.04 -21.41 -1.70
C HIS A 174 -6.00 -21.42 -0.58
N ALA A 175 -6.19 -22.33 0.37
CA ALA A 175 -5.31 -22.52 1.52
C ALA A 175 -4.59 -23.86 1.42
N TRP A 176 -3.31 -23.88 1.82
CA TRP A 176 -2.48 -25.09 1.88
C TRP A 176 -2.27 -25.51 3.35
N ASP A 177 -1.27 -26.35 3.61
CA ASP A 177 -1.09 -27.05 4.89
C ASP A 177 -1.08 -26.09 6.08
N GLY A 178 -1.78 -26.42 7.17
CA GLY A 178 -1.76 -25.65 8.42
C GLY A 178 -2.72 -24.46 8.49
N VAL A 179 -3.35 -24.05 7.38
CA VAL A 179 -4.13 -22.80 7.37
C VAL A 179 -5.47 -22.91 8.12
N GLY A 180 -5.67 -22.03 9.11
CA GLY A 180 -6.96 -21.82 9.77
C GLY A 180 -7.87 -20.91 8.93
N LEU A 181 -9.04 -21.39 8.50
CA LEU A 181 -9.99 -20.62 7.68
C LEU A 181 -11.27 -20.27 8.45
N TRP A 182 -11.60 -18.99 8.51
CA TRP A 182 -12.83 -18.46 9.10
C TRP A 182 -13.53 -17.52 8.11
N CYS A 183 -14.68 -17.91 7.57
CA CYS A 183 -15.46 -17.05 6.67
C CYS A 183 -16.83 -16.74 7.27
N LYS A 184 -17.30 -15.49 7.14
CA LYS A 184 -18.69 -15.08 7.39
C LYS A 184 -19.23 -14.22 6.28
#